data_AF-A0A814XN13-F1
#
_entry.id   AF-A0A814XN13-F1
#
_cell.length_a   1.000
_cell.length_b   1.000
_cell.length_c   1.000
_cell.angle_alpha   90.00
_cell.angle_beta   90.00
_cell.angle_gamma   90.00
#
_symmetry.space_group_name_H-M   'P 1'
#
loop_
_entity.id
_entity.type
_entity.pdbx_description
1 polymer ?
#
loop_
_entity_poly.entity_id
_entity_poly.type
_entity_poly.pdbx_seq_one_letter_code
_entity_poly.pdbx_strand_id
1 'polypeptide(L)' 'MANQPGNPNMKMLIPMINELQRIFTIVNTRLTLTLPQIAVVGSQSAGKSSVLENIVGRDFLPRGG' A
#
# COMPACT_ATOMS: atom_id res chain seq x y z
N MET A 1 -22.93 1.57 -16.99
CA MET A 1 -22.13 0.52 -16.32
C MET A 1 -22.23 0.80 -14.82
N ALA A 2 -22.95 -0.03 -14.06
CA ALA A 2 -23.11 0.21 -12.62
C ALA A 2 -21.79 -0.13 -11.91
N ASN A 3 -21.23 0.83 -11.16
CA ASN A 3 -20.11 0.56 -10.25
C ASN A 3 -20.56 -0.49 -9.25
N GLN A 4 -20.05 -1.72 -9.38
CA GLN A 4 -20.25 -2.73 -8.34
C GLN A 4 -19.69 -2.21 -7.01
N PRO A 5 -20.43 -2.32 -5.91
CA PRO A 5 -19.90 -1.97 -4.61
C PRO A 5 -18.64 -2.81 -4.34
N GLY A 6 -17.55 -2.16 -3.94
CA GLY A 6 -16.30 -2.84 -3.64
C GLY A 6 -16.47 -3.96 -2.61
N ASN A 7 -15.64 -5.00 -2.69
CA ASN A 7 -15.74 -6.19 -1.86
C ASN A 7 -15.84 -5.83 -0.35
N PRO A 8 -16.96 -6.11 0.33
CA PRO A 8 -17.17 -5.71 1.72
C PRO A 8 -16.15 -6.36 2.67
N ASN A 9 -15.67 -7.56 2.34
CA ASN A 9 -14.66 -8.24 3.13
C ASN A 9 -13.31 -7.51 3.08
N MET A 10 -13.00 -6.81 1.98
CA MET A 10 -11.77 -6.02 1.86
C MET A 10 -11.77 -4.79 2.75
N LYS A 11 -12.95 -4.23 3.08
CA LYS A 11 -13.06 -3.11 4.02
C LYS A 11 -12.56 -3.46 5.42
N MET A 12 -12.72 -4.74 5.83
CA MET A 12 -12.23 -5.24 7.11
C MET A 12 -10.81 -5.81 7.00
N LEU A 13 -10.50 -6.50 5.90
CA LEU A 13 -9.22 -7.21 5.75
C LEU A 13 -8.03 -6.27 5.59
N ILE A 14 -8.17 -5.17 4.83
CA ILE A 14 -7.08 -4.22 4.59
C ILE A 14 -6.56 -3.61 5.91
N PRO A 15 -7.41 -3.03 6.79
CA PRO A 15 -6.95 -2.51 8.08
C PRO A 15 -6.27 -3.57 8.97
N MET A 16 -6.82 -4.78 9.01
CA MET A 16 -6.28 -5.87 9.83
C MET A 16 -4.86 -6.27 9.36
N ILE A 17 -4.67 -6.43 8.05
CA ILE A 17 -3.35 -6.75 7.48
C ILE A 17 -2.35 -5.63 7.75
N ASN A 18 -2.76 -4.37 7.56
CA ASN A 18 -1.89 -3.21 7.81
C ASN A 18 -1.43 -3.15 9.28
N GLU A 19 -2.33 -3.46 10.22
CA GLU A 19 -2.00 -3.45 11.65
C GLU A 19 -1.04 -4.58 12.04
N LEU A 20 -1.24 -5.79 11.50
CA LEU A 20 -0.28 -6.87 11.69
C LEU A 20 1.10 -6.47 11.16
N GLN A 21 1.18 -5.97 9.93
CA GLN A 21 2.44 -5.51 9.34
C GLN A 21 3.13 -4.45 10.21
N ARG A 22 2.37 -3.48 10.72
CA ARG A 22 2.88 -2.44 11.63
C ARG A 22 3.49 -3.03 12.89
N ILE A 23 2.81 -3.99 13.54
CA ILE A 23 3.31 -4.65 14.76
C ILE A 23 4.63 -5.36 14.47
N PHE A 24 4.71 -6.15 13.39
CA PHE A 24 5.94 -6.88 13.06
C PHE A 24 7.10 -5.96 12.69
N THR A 25 6.83 -4.82 12.07
CA THR A 25 7.85 -3.78 11.83
C THR A 25 8.35 -3.16 13.13
N ILE A 26 7.47 -2.86 14.10
CA ILE A 26 7.84 -2.26 15.39
C ILE A 26 8.69 -3.21 16.24
N VAL A 27 8.30 -4.48 16.32
CA VAL A 27 8.99 -5.48 17.14
C VAL A 27 10.30 -5.95 16.47
N ASN A 28 10.56 -5.51 15.23
CA ASN A 28 11.73 -5.91 14.42
C ASN A 28 11.87 -7.45 14.31
N THR A 29 10.73 -8.13 14.25
CA THR A 29 10.66 -9.58 14.11
C THR A 29 10.26 -9.94 12.70
N ARG A 30 10.94 -10.94 12.13
CA ARG A 30 10.55 -11.48 10.83
C ARG A 30 9.24 -12.25 10.97
N LEU A 31 8.25 -11.86 10.19
CA LEU A 31 7.02 -12.60 10.10
C LEU A 31 7.25 -13.91 9.34
N THR A 32 6.97 -15.05 9.97
CA THR A 32 6.99 -16.37 9.31
C THR A 32 5.78 -16.58 8.41
N LEU A 33 4.71 -15.81 8.64
CA LEU A 33 3.51 -15.74 7.81
C LEU A 33 3.72 -14.76 6.65
N THR A 34 3.32 -15.13 5.43
CA THR A 34 3.28 -14.17 4.32
C THR A 34 1.95 -13.42 4.36
N LEU A 35 1.99 -12.12 4.66
CA LEU A 35 0.82 -11.25 4.55
C LEU A 35 0.72 -10.65 3.15
N PRO A 36 -0.49 -10.46 2.61
CA PRO A 36 -0.69 -9.72 1.36
C PRO A 36 -0.10 -8.31 1.45
N GLN A 37 0.75 -7.96 0.49
CA GLN A 37 1.40 -6.66 0.37
C GLN A 37 1.37 -6.19 -1.08
N ILE A 38 1.31 -4.87 -1.26
CA ILE A 38 1.50 -4.23 -2.57
C ILE A 38 2.88 -3.58 -2.55
N ALA A 39 3.77 -4.07 -3.41
CA ALA A 39 5.08 -3.48 -3.63
C ALA A 39 5.08 -2.71 -4.95
N VAL A 40 5.76 -1.55 -4.97
CA VAL A 40 5.94 -0.74 -6.18
C VAL A 40 7.37 -0.93 -6.67
N VAL A 41 7.53 -1.48 -7.87
CA VAL A 41 8.83 -1.79 -8.49
C VAL A 41 8.93 -1.12 -9.85
N GLY A 42 10.11 -0.63 -10.21
CA GLY A 42 10.37 -0.02 -11.52
C GLY A 42 11.65 0.80 -11.53
N SER A 43 12.23 0.99 -12.72
CA SER A 43 13.47 1.76 -12.93
C SER A 43 13.36 3.21 -12.41
N GLN A 44 14.51 3.88 -12.25
CA GLN A 44 14.54 5.32 -11.98
C GLN A 44 13.71 6.05 -13.06
N SER A 45 12.93 7.05 -12.64
CA SER A 45 12.07 7.84 -13.53
C SER A 45 10.90 7.11 -14.21
N ALA A 46 10.62 5.84 -13.88
CA ALA A 46 9.45 5.11 -14.38
C ALA A 46 8.08 5.64 -13.91
N GLY A 47 8.02 6.79 -13.22
CA GLY A 47 6.77 7.40 -12.77
C GLY A 47 6.10 6.78 -11.54
N LYS A 48 6.82 5.94 -10.76
CA LYS A 48 6.31 5.30 -9.53
C LYS A 48 5.62 6.28 -8.58
N SER A 49 6.30 7.41 -8.29
CA SER A 49 5.76 8.46 -7.40
C SER A 49 4.51 9.10 -8.01
N SER A 50 4.56 9.45 -9.30
CA SER A 50 3.42 10.05 -10.01
C SER A 50 2.18 9.16 -10.01
N VAL A 51 2.34 7.83 -10.16
CA VAL A 51 1.21 6.89 -10.08
C VAL A 51 0.60 6.89 -8.68
N LEU A 52 1.43 6.84 -7.62
CA LEU A 52 0.93 6.88 -6.24
C LEU A 52 0.22 8.20 -5.92
N GLU A 53 0.79 9.33 -6.33
CA GLU A 53 0.21 10.66 -6.11
C GLU A 53 -1.12 10.83 -6.87
N ASN A 54 -1.22 10.29 -8.09
CA ASN A 54 -2.48 10.27 -8.84
C ASN A 54 -3.57 9.42 -8.17
N ILE A 55 -3.20 8.29 -7.54
CA ILE A 55 -4.15 7.45 -6.78
C ILE A 55 -4.65 8.19 -5.54
N VAL A 56 -3.75 8.91 -4.84
CA VAL A 56 -4.09 9.64 -3.61
C VAL A 56 -4.80 10.97 -3.94
N GLY A 57 -4.59 11.54 -5.12
CA GLY A 57 -5.15 12.81 -5.56
C GLY A 57 -4.45 14.04 -5.00
N ARG A 58 -3.22 13.89 -4.49
CA ARG A 58 -2.37 15.00 -4.03
C ARG A 58 -0.90 14.63 -4.07
N ASP A 59 -0.05 15.63 -4.13
CA ASP A 59 1.39 15.47 -3.91
C ASP A 59 1.66 15.21 -2.42
N PHE A 60 2.47 14.19 -2.13
CA PHE A 60 2.81 13.85 -0.74
C PHE A 60 4.18 13.18 -0.59
N LEU A 61 4.80 12.76 -1.70
CA LEU A 61 6.10 12.13 -1.65
C LEU A 61 7.19 13.21 -1.68
N PRO A 62 8.33 12.99 -0.99
CA PRO A 62 9.47 13.90 -1.08
C PRO A 62 9.89 14.10 -2.53
N ARG A 63 10.02 15.35 -2.95
CA ARG A 63 10.65 15.70 -4.22
C ARG A 63 12.15 15.81 -3.99
N GLY A 64 12.93 15.19 -4.88
CA GLY A 64 14.39 15.32 -4.85
C GLY A 64 14.80 16.73 -5.26
N GLY A 65 15.58 17.39 -4.41
CA GLY A 65 16.59 18.37 -4.79
C GLY A 65 17.96 17.73 -4.62
#